data_AF-A0A973HIW9-F1
#
_entry.id   AF-A0A973HIW9-F1
#
_cell.length_a   1.000
_cell.length_b   1.000
_cell.length_c   1.000
_cell.angle_alpha   90.00
_cell.angle_beta   90.00
_cell.angle_gamma   90.00
#
_symmetry.space_group_name_H-M   'P 1'
#
loop_
_entity.id
_entity.type
_entity.pdbx_description
1 polymer ?
#
loop_
_entity_poly.entity_id
_entity_poly.type
_entity_poly.pdbx_seq_one_letter_code
_entity_poly.pdbx_strand_id
1 'polypeptide(L)' 'MNNDDLKNLLNSIQSEVNNDATSGKNITTYKLSDEALTEKVLDVLAEKLTGYKDVKIDGSNLILTHADKKN' A
#
# COMPACT_ATOMS: atom_id res chain seq x y z
N MET A 1 12.74 10.39 -6.34
CA MET A 1 11.79 9.44 -6.94
C MET A 1 11.04 10.14 -8.07
N ASN A 2 11.04 9.57 -9.28
CA ASN A 2 10.34 10.12 -10.45
C ASN A 2 8.94 9.49 -10.59
N ASN A 3 8.16 9.97 -11.55
CA ASN A 3 6.80 9.47 -11.79
C ASN A 3 6.76 7.97 -12.15
N ASP A 4 7.75 7.47 -12.89
CA ASP A 4 7.84 6.04 -13.24
C ASP A 4 8.09 5.17 -12.00
N ASP A 5 8.97 5.61 -11.11
CA ASP A 5 9.26 4.92 -9.85
C ASP A 5 8.01 4.85 -8.97
N LEU A 6 7.24 5.94 -8.90
CA LEU A 6 5.97 6.00 -8.17
C LEU A 6 4.94 5.03 -8.74
N LYS A 7 4.84 4.97 -10.07
CA LYS A 7 3.93 4.04 -10.75
C LYS A 7 4.33 2.59 -10.50
N ASN A 8 5.62 2.29 -10.52
CA ASN A 8 6.16 0.96 -10.22
C ASN A 8 5.90 0.57 -8.76
N LEU A 9 6.10 1.50 -7.82
CA LEU A 9 5.79 1.30 -6.40
C LEU A 9 4.30 0.97 -6.21
N LEU A 10 3.40 1.77 -6.77
CA LEU A 10 1.95 1.55 -6.67
C LEU A 10 1.55 0.19 -7.26
N ASN A 11 2.09 -0.18 -8.42
CA ASN A 11 1.83 -1.49 -9.03
C ASN A 11 2.34 -2.64 -8.15
N SER A 12 3.51 -2.49 -7.53
CA SER A 12 4.07 -3.50 -6.64
C SER A 12 3.22 -3.68 -5.39
N ILE A 13 2.77 -2.59 -4.75
CA ILE A 13 1.86 -2.61 -3.60
C ILE A 13 0.55 -3.31 -3.98
N GLN A 14 -0.07 -2.94 -5.11
CA GLN A 14 -1.31 -3.55 -5.57
C GLN A 14 -1.17 -5.04 -5.86
N SER A 15 -0.05 -5.47 -6.45
CA SER A 15 0.23 -6.87 -6.70
C SER A 15 0.29 -7.68 -5.40
N GLU A 16 0.98 -7.15 -4.39
CA GLU A 16 1.13 -7.80 -3.08
C GLU A 16 -0.21 -7.88 -2.34
N VAL A 17 -0.97 -6.80 -2.36
CA VAL A 17 -2.34 -6.75 -1.83
C VAL A 17 -3.21 -7.82 -2.50
N ASN A 18 -3.22 -7.89 -3.83
CA ASN A 18 -4.06 -8.85 -4.54
C ASN A 18 -3.67 -10.30 -4.20
N ASN A 19 -2.38 -10.57 -4.05
CA ASN A 19 -1.89 -11.89 -3.66
C ASN A 19 -2.34 -12.27 -2.24
N ASP A 20 -2.21 -11.34 -1.29
CA ASP A 20 -2.66 -11.52 0.09
C ASP A 20 -4.19 -11.68 0.19
N ALA A 21 -4.95 -10.85 -0.53
CA ALA A 21 -6.41 -10.93 -0.60
C ALA A 21 -6.90 -12.26 -1.19
N THR A 22 -6.20 -12.77 -2.20
CA THR A 22 -6.48 -14.08 -2.82
C THR A 22 -6.15 -15.21 -1.86
N SER A 23 -5.10 -15.03 -1.06
CA SER A 23 -4.71 -15.97 0.01
C SER A 23 -5.62 -15.89 1.26
N GLY A 24 -6.61 -14.99 1.27
CA GLY A 24 -7.54 -14.80 2.37
C GLY A 24 -6.99 -13.99 3.55
N LYS A 25 -5.88 -13.29 3.38
CA LYS A 25 -5.37 -12.35 4.38
C LYS A 25 -6.15 -11.04 4.31
N ASN A 26 -6.44 -10.48 5.48
CA ASN A 26 -7.10 -9.18 5.61
C ASN A 26 -6.12 -8.01 5.82
N ILE A 27 -4.84 -8.30 6.01
CA ILE A 27 -3.80 -7.28 6.24
C ILE A 27 -2.65 -7.56 5.29
N THR A 28 -2.23 -6.53 4.56
CA THR A 28 -1.01 -6.54 3.74
C THR A 28 -0.01 -5.58 4.36
N THR A 29 1.24 -6.04 4.52
CA THR A 29 2.34 -5.21 5.02
C THR A 29 3.38 -5.11 3.91
N TYR A 30 3.51 -3.92 3.34
CA TYR A 30 4.46 -3.63 2.28
C TYR A 30 5.61 -2.78 2.82
N LYS A 31 6.85 -3.20 2.59
CA LYS A 31 8.02 -2.42 3.03
C LYS A 31 8.37 -1.37 1.99
N LEU A 32 8.22 -0.09 2.35
CA LEU A 32 8.64 1.04 1.55
C LEU A 32 10.17 1.17 1.57
N SER A 33 10.73 1.55 0.42
CA SER A 33 12.13 1.96 0.32
C SER A 33 12.32 3.35 0.93
N ASP A 34 13.54 3.70 1.35
CA ASP A 34 13.87 5.02 1.91
C ASP A 34 13.50 6.17 0.94
N GLU A 35 13.60 5.94 -0.36
CA GLU A 35 13.20 6.91 -1.39
C GLU A 35 11.68 7.15 -1.45
N ALA A 36 10.88 6.16 -1.04
CA ALA A 36 9.43 6.24 -0.95
C ALA A 36 8.95 6.80 0.39
N LEU A 37 9.81 6.89 1.42
CA LEU A 37 9.53 7.49 2.72
C LEU A 37 9.65 9.02 2.69
N THR A 38 9.08 9.63 1.66
CA THR A 38 9.02 11.07 1.51
C THR A 38 7.58 11.54 1.63
N GLU A 39 7.37 12.69 2.25
CA GLU A 39 6.04 13.25 2.56
C GLU A 39 5.10 13.22 1.34
N LYS A 40 5.60 13.63 0.16
CA LYS A 40 4.86 13.61 -1.11
C LYS A 40 4.39 12.22 -1.53
N VAL A 41 5.23 11.20 -1.36
CA VAL A 41 4.88 9.82 -1.75
C VAL A 41 3.86 9.27 -0.77
N LEU A 42 4.01 9.56 0.52
CA LEU A 42 3.06 9.14 1.54
C LEU A 42 1.67 9.77 1.33
N ASP A 43 1.60 11.06 0.99
CA ASP A 43 0.36 11.73 0.61
C ASP A 43 -0.30 11.05 -0.60
N VAL A 44 0.47 10.80 -1.67
CA VAL A 44 -0.05 10.12 -2.86
C VAL A 44 -0.54 8.71 -2.54
N LEU A 45 0.18 7.97 -1.69
CA LEU A 45 -0.24 6.65 -1.24
C LEU A 45 -1.58 6.74 -0.50
N ALA A 46 -1.75 7.67 0.44
CA ALA A 46 -3.01 7.87 1.14
C ALA A 46 -4.17 8.23 0.18
N GLU A 47 -3.93 9.10 -0.81
CA GLU A 47 -4.94 9.46 -1.82
C GLU A 47 -5.32 8.30 -2.76
N LYS A 48 -4.34 7.46 -3.12
CA LYS A 48 -4.56 6.33 -4.04
C LYS A 48 -5.10 5.08 -3.35
N LEU A 49 -4.87 4.92 -2.05
CA LEU A 49 -5.24 3.75 -1.25
C LEU A 49 -6.50 4.02 -0.41
N THR A 50 -7.48 4.71 -0.98
CA THR A 50 -8.75 5.06 -0.32
C THR A 50 -9.75 3.91 -0.24
N GLY A 51 -9.49 2.79 -0.92
CA GLY A 51 -10.36 1.60 -0.92
C GLY A 51 -10.14 0.65 0.26
N TYR A 52 -9.17 0.91 1.13
CA TYR A 52 -8.85 0.07 2.29
C TYR A 52 -9.61 0.56 3.52
N LYS A 53 -9.86 -0.37 4.45
CA LYS A 53 -10.53 -0.07 5.72
C LYS A 53 -9.66 0.80 6.61
N ASP A 54 -8.35 0.53 6.62
CA ASP A 54 -7.35 1.26 7.37
C ASP A 54 -6.04 1.28 6.59
N VAL A 55 -5.35 2.41 6.60
CA VAL A 55 -4.04 2.60 5.98
C VAL A 55 -3.15 3.23 7.04
N LYS A 56 -2.11 2.51 7.45
CA LYS A 56 -1.17 2.96 8.47
C LYS A 56 0.26 2.86 7.96
N ILE A 57 1.10 3.81 8.37
CA ILE A 57 2.55 3.75 8.17
C ILE A 57 3.21 3.53 9.52
N ASP A 58 4.00 2.46 9.63
CA ASP A 58 4.77 2.10 10.81
C ASP A 58 6.26 2.02 10.45
N GLY A 59 6.97 3.12 10.68
CA GLY A 59 8.35 3.29 10.24
C GLY A 59 8.45 3.23 8.71
N SER A 60 9.11 2.19 8.20
CA SER A 60 9.25 1.91 6.76
C SER A 60 8.18 0.97 6.20
N ASN A 61 7.19 0.58 7.00
CA ASN A 61 6.16 -0.37 6.58
C ASN A 61 4.82 0.33 6.34
N LEU A 62 4.28 0.14 5.14
CA LEU A 62 2.90 0.47 4.80
C LEU A 62 2.00 -0.72 5.13
N ILE A 63 1.09 -0.53 6.06
CA ILE A 63 0.13 -1.54 6.53
C ILE A 63 -1.24 -1.17 5.96
N LEU A 64 -1.80 -2.08 5.17
CA LEU A 64 -3.10 -1.94 4.51
C LEU A 64 -4.06 -2.99 5.06
N THR A 65 -5.13 -2.52 5.69
CA THR A 65 -6.21 -3.39 6.16
C THR A 65 -7.32 -3.41 5.12
N HIS A 66 -7.57 -4.59 4.56
CA HIS A 66 -8.57 -4.79 3.53
C HIS A 66 -9.96 -4.62 4.14
N ALA A 67 -10.90 -4.09 3.36
CA ALA A 67 -12.29 -4.10 3.77
C ALA A 67 -12.75 -5.56 3.94
N ASP A 68 -13.52 -5.83 5.00
CA ASP A 68 -14.14 -7.12 5.18
C ASP A 68 -14.89 -7.48 3.89
N LYS A 69 -14.59 -8.63 3.29
CA LYS A 69 -15.38 -9.16 2.17
C LYS A 69 -16.82 -9.26 2.69
N LYS A 70 -17.69 -8.37 2.22
CA LYS A 70 -19.14 -8.54 2.39
C LYS A 70 -19.49 -9.86 1.70
N ASN A 71 -19.69 -10.87 2.53
CA ASN A 71 -20.29 -12.15 2.16
C ASN A 71 -21.70 -11.91 1.63
#